data_AF-A0A1E3XFX7-F1
#
_entry.id   AF-A0A1E3XFX7-F1
#
_cell.length_a   1.000
_cell.length_b   1.000
_cell.length_c   1.000
_cell.angle_alpha   90.00
_cell.angle_beta   90.00
_cell.angle_gamma   90.00
#
_symmetry.space_group_name_H-M   'P 1'
#
loop_
_entity.id
_entity.type
_entity.pdbx_description
1 polymer ?
#
loop_
_entity_poly.entity_id
_entity_poly.type
_entity_poly.pdbx_seq_one_letter_code
_entity_poly.pdbx_strand_id
1 'polypeptide(L)'
;MGQRWEIEGVKRMKKLVKDTIGHFRVLVEHSLREYEPSPGHILKRMIKPLCRDISRLKANGTKNDAWEVVEGFSQVCKCIKGKTL
;
A
#
# COMPACT_ATOMS: atom_id res chain seq x y z
N MET A 1 -2.33 -15.00 -29.72
CA MET A 1 -1.70 -15.27 -28.40
C MET A 1 -1.39 -14.02 -27.56
N GLY A 2 -1.69 -12.78 -28.02
CA GLY A 2 -1.36 -11.56 -27.27
C GLY A 2 -2.29 -11.18 -26.10
N GLN A 3 -3.57 -11.55 -26.13
CA GLN A 3 -4.56 -11.06 -25.15
C GLN A 3 -4.40 -11.63 -23.73
N ARG A 4 -3.87 -12.85 -23.56
CA ARG A 4 -3.79 -13.51 -22.24
C ARG A 4 -2.73 -12.87 -21.32
N TRP A 5 -1.58 -12.52 -21.88
CA TRP A 5 -0.46 -11.90 -21.14
C TRP A 5 -0.80 -10.48 -20.68
N GLU A 6 -1.54 -9.74 -21.51
CA GLU A 6 -1.98 -8.38 -21.21
C GLU A 6 -2.98 -8.36 -20.03
N ILE A 7 -3.95 -9.28 -20.01
CA ILE A 7 -4.92 -9.42 -18.91
C ILE A 7 -4.23 -9.80 -17.59
N GLU A 8 -3.26 -10.71 -17.62
CA GLU A 8 -2.51 -11.09 -16.42
C GLU A 8 -1.62 -9.96 -15.90
N GLY A 9 -1.02 -9.17 -16.81
CA GLY A 9 -0.28 -7.95 -16.47
C GLY A 9 -1.15 -6.92 -15.75
N VAL A 10 -2.32 -6.60 -16.32
CA VAL A 10 -3.28 -5.66 -15.72
C VAL A 10 -3.81 -6.16 -14.37
N LYS A 11 -4.10 -7.46 -14.25
CA LYS A 11 -4.57 -8.05 -12.98
C LYS A 11 -3.50 -8.03 -11.90
N ARG A 12 -2.23 -8.30 -12.24
CA ARG A 12 -1.10 -8.18 -11.31
C ARG A 12 -0.84 -6.71 -10.91
N MET A 13 -1.03 -5.77 -11.82
CA MET A 13 -0.84 -4.35 -11.52
C MET A 13 -1.90 -3.81 -10.57
N LYS A 14 -3.17 -4.14 -10.81
CA LYS A 14 -4.27 -3.84 -9.86
C LYS A 14 -4.05 -4.47 -8.49
N LYS A 15 -3.36 -5.62 -8.42
CA LYS A 15 -2.98 -6.24 -7.15
C LYS A 15 -1.90 -5.41 -6.44
N LEU A 16 -0.87 -4.94 -7.14
CA LEU A 16 0.19 -4.11 -6.56
C LEU A 16 -0.37 -2.83 -5.92
N VAL A 17 -1.25 -2.11 -6.64
CA VAL A 17 -1.91 -0.89 -6.11
C VAL A 17 -2.66 -1.21 -4.81
N LYS A 18 -3.49 -2.27 -4.82
CA LYS A 18 -4.26 -2.70 -3.64
C LYS A 18 -3.38 -3.12 -2.47
N ASP A 19 -2.34 -3.90 -2.73
CA ASP A 19 -1.40 -4.38 -1.70
C ASP A 19 -0.69 -3.18 -1.04
N THR A 20 -0.25 -2.21 -1.84
CA THR A 20 0.44 -0.99 -1.38
C THR A 20 -0.45 -0.17 -0.44
N ILE A 21 -1.69 0.09 -0.86
CA ILE A 21 -2.69 0.83 -0.06
C ILE A 21 -3.03 0.04 1.21
N GLY A 22 -3.16 -1.29 1.11
CA GLY A 22 -3.43 -2.18 2.24
C GLY A 22 -2.34 -2.14 3.30
N HIS A 23 -1.07 -2.25 2.92
CA HIS A 23 0.04 -2.17 3.88
C HIS A 23 0.15 -0.79 4.54
N PHE A 24 -0.11 0.30 3.80
CA PHE A 24 -0.18 1.63 4.38
C PHE A 24 -1.31 1.75 5.41
N ARG A 25 -2.49 1.23 5.10
CA ARG A 25 -3.62 1.17 6.04
C ARG A 25 -3.28 0.38 7.30
N VAL A 26 -2.62 -0.78 7.17
CA VAL A 26 -2.18 -1.58 8.32
C VAL A 26 -1.21 -0.81 9.21
N LEU A 27 -0.25 -0.09 8.62
CA LEU A 27 0.68 0.76 9.36
C LEU A 27 -0.07 1.81 10.18
N VAL A 28 -1.01 2.53 9.56
CA VAL A 28 -1.84 3.54 10.23
C VAL A 28 -2.67 2.91 11.35
N GLU A 29 -3.39 1.82 11.06
CA GLU A 29 -4.24 1.15 12.06
C GLU A 29 -3.46 0.63 13.25
N HIS A 30 -2.22 0.14 13.05
CA HIS A 30 -1.37 -0.31 14.15
C HIS A 30 -0.75 0.84 14.94
N SER A 31 -0.48 1.97 14.29
CA SER A 31 0.04 3.17 14.96
C SER A 31 -0.98 3.82 15.91
N LEU A 32 -2.27 3.48 15.76
CA LEU A 32 -3.38 3.98 16.58
C LEU A 32 -3.83 3.01 17.68
N ARG A 33 -3.18 1.86 17.84
CA ARG A 33 -3.54 0.89 18.89
C ARG A 33 -2.93 1.31 20.23
N GLU A 34 -3.64 1.01 21.31
CA GLU A 34 -3.19 1.31 22.69
C GLU A 34 -1.97 0.50 23.13
N TYR A 35 -1.71 -0.65 22.49
CA TYR A 35 -0.50 -1.41 22.73
C TYR A 35 0.62 -0.92 21.82
N GLU A 36 1.83 -0.77 22.36
CA GLU A 36 3.00 -0.38 21.58
C GLU A 36 3.64 -1.64 20.95
N PRO A 37 3.52 -1.87 19.62
CA PRO A 37 4.24 -2.95 18.97
C PRO A 37 5.74 -2.68 19.07
N SER A 38 6.54 -3.73 19.34
CA SER A 38 7.98 -3.57 19.37
C SER A 38 8.50 -3.00 18.04
N PRO A 39 9.57 -2.19 18.04
CA PRO A 39 10.12 -1.62 16.82
C PRO A 39 10.41 -2.66 15.73
N GLY A 40 10.87 -3.86 16.13
CA GLY A 40 11.10 -4.98 15.22
C GLY A 40 9.81 -5.51 14.58
N HIS A 41 8.69 -5.49 15.29
CA HIS A 41 7.37 -5.86 14.75
C HIS A 41 6.91 -4.84 13.70
N ILE A 42 6.99 -3.54 14.00
CA ILE A 42 6.66 -2.45 13.08
C ILE A 42 7.49 -2.56 11.79
N LEU A 43 8.81 -2.69 11.96
CA LEU A 43 9.74 -2.76 10.84
C LEU A 43 9.46 -3.98 9.93
N LYS A 44 9.25 -5.16 10.53
CA LYS A 44 9.07 -6.43 9.79
C LYS A 44 7.70 -6.55 9.13
N ARG A 45 6.63 -6.12 9.81
CA ARG A 45 5.24 -6.37 9.40
C ARG A 45 4.59 -5.19 8.67
N MET A 46 5.11 -3.98 8.82
CA MET A 46 4.47 -2.78 8.28
C MET A 46 5.39 -2.05 7.29
N ILE A 47 6.58 -1.63 7.76
CA ILE A 47 7.50 -0.82 6.95
C ILE A 47 8.12 -1.63 5.81
N LYS A 48 8.69 -2.80 6.10
CA LYS A 48 9.37 -3.61 5.09
C LYS A 48 8.46 -4.03 3.92
N PRO A 49 7.20 -4.46 4.14
CA PRO A 49 6.25 -4.69 3.06
C PRO A 49 5.97 -3.42 2.23
N LEU A 50 5.72 -2.28 2.88
CA LEU A 50 5.45 -1.03 2.19
C LEU A 50 6.65 -0.57 1.32
N CYS A 51 7.87 -0.65 1.85
CA CYS A 51 9.08 -0.36 1.07
C CYS A 51 9.23 -1.29 -0.15
N ARG A 52 8.87 -2.57 0.00
CA ARG A 52 8.91 -3.54 -1.10
C ARG A 52 7.90 -3.18 -2.19
N ASP A 53 6.70 -2.76 -1.80
CA ASP A 53 5.66 -2.38 -2.73
C ASP A 53 6.02 -1.10 -3.49
N ILE A 54 6.52 -0.07 -2.80
CA ILE A 54 7.03 1.16 -3.43
C ILE A 54 8.15 0.83 -4.44
N SER A 55 9.06 -0.07 -4.08
CA SER A 55 10.14 -0.50 -5.00
C SER A 55 9.57 -1.21 -6.24
N ARG A 56 8.54 -2.03 -6.07
CA ARG A 56 7.87 -2.72 -7.19
C ARG A 56 7.07 -1.77 -8.06
N LEU A 57 6.42 -0.77 -7.47
CA LEU A 57 5.70 0.30 -8.15
C LEU A 57 6.66 1.17 -8.96
N LYS A 58 7.82 1.52 -8.40
CA LYS A 58 8.87 2.23 -9.13
C LYS A 58 9.39 1.42 -10.34
N ALA A 59 9.57 0.11 -10.17
CA ALA A 59 10.15 -0.73 -11.21
C ALA A 59 9.16 -1.13 -12.33
N ASN A 60 7.88 -1.34 -11.98
CA ASN A 60 6.91 -1.95 -12.88
C ASN A 60 5.61 -1.16 -13.04
N GLY A 61 5.38 -0.15 -12.21
CA GLY A 61 4.14 0.62 -12.20
C GLY A 61 4.10 1.69 -13.30
N THR A 62 2.90 2.02 -13.73
CA THR A 62 2.65 3.17 -14.61
C THR A 62 2.45 4.44 -13.78
N LYS A 63 2.44 5.59 -14.46
CA LYS A 63 2.07 6.88 -13.83
C LYS A 63 0.67 6.84 -13.22
N ASN A 64 -0.27 6.14 -13.87
CA ASN A 64 -1.64 5.99 -13.37
C ASN A 64 -1.68 5.13 -12.11
N ASP A 65 -0.93 4.02 -12.05
CA ASP A 65 -0.84 3.19 -10.84
C ASP A 65 -0.27 3.99 -9.67
N ALA A 66 0.76 4.79 -9.92
CA ALA A 66 1.33 5.67 -8.90
C ALA A 66 0.32 6.70 -8.40
N TRP A 67 -0.45 7.30 -9.31
CA TRP A 67 -1.53 8.21 -8.96
C TRP A 67 -2.63 7.53 -8.13
N GLU A 68 -3.05 6.32 -8.51
CA GLU A 68 -4.04 5.53 -7.77
C GLU A 68 -3.56 5.18 -6.35
N VAL A 69 -2.28 4.84 -6.18
CA VAL A 69 -1.68 4.59 -4.86
C VAL A 69 -1.71 5.87 -4.00
N VAL A 70 -1.32 7.01 -4.57
CA VAL A 70 -1.32 8.30 -3.85
C VAL A 70 -2.74 8.73 -3.46
N GLU A 71 -3.72 8.54 -4.35
CA GLU A 71 -5.13 8.81 -4.04
C GLU A 71 -5.62 7.88 -2.91
N GLY A 72 -5.27 6.59 -2.96
CA GLY A 72 -5.57 5.64 -1.88
C GLY A 72 -4.95 6.04 -0.54
N PHE A 73 -3.70 6.50 -0.54
CA PHE A 73 -3.05 7.03 0.67
C PHE A 73 -3.77 8.28 1.19
N SER A 74 -4.15 9.20 0.30
CA SER A 74 -4.92 10.40 0.65
C SER A 74 -6.24 10.05 1.35
N GLN A 75 -6.96 9.05 0.84
CA GLN A 75 -8.19 8.54 1.45
C GLN A 75 -7.95 7.95 2.84
N VAL A 76 -6.91 7.12 3.01
CA VAL A 76 -6.52 6.59 4.32
C VAL A 76 -6.21 7.72 5.30
N CYS A 77 -5.46 8.74 4.87
CA CYS A 77 -5.14 9.90 5.70
C CYS A 77 -6.37 10.72 6.09
N LYS A 78 -7.37 10.86 5.22
CA LYS A 78 -8.66 11.51 5.56
C LYS A 78 -9.41 10.73 6.64
N CYS A 79 -9.38 9.40 6.60
CA CYS A 79 -9.99 8.56 7.63
C CYS A 79 -9.32 8.74 9.01
N ILE A 80 -8.05 9.13 9.07
CA ILE A 80 -7.37 9.48 10.34
C ILE A 80 -7.94 10.79 10.89
N LYS A 81 -8.12 11.82 10.05
CA LYS A 81 -8.62 13.14 10.50
C LYS A 81 -10.03 13.09 11.10
N GLY A 82 -10.83 12.08 10.77
CA GLY A 82 -12.16 11.86 11.37
C GLY A 82 -12.16 11.10 12.70
N LYS A 83 -11.01 10.54 13.10
CA LYS A 83 -10.80 9.89 14.40
C LYS A 83 -9.78 10.74 15.17
N THR A 84 -10.27 11.75 15.86
CA THR A 84 -9.48 12.58 16.76
C THR A 84 -8.67 11.69 17.70
N LEU A 85 -7.35 11.92 17.78
CA LEU A 85 -6.50 11.43 18.87
C LEU A 85 -6.97 12.03 20.19
#